data_AF-A0A961MEY7-F1
#
_entry.id   AF-A0A961MEY7-F1
#
_cell.length_a   1.000
_cell.length_b   1.000
_cell.length_c   1.000
_cell.angle_alpha   90.00
_cell.angle_beta   90.00
_cell.angle_gamma   90.00
#
_symmetry.space_group_name_H-M   'P 1'
#
loop_
_entity.id
_entity.type
_entity.pdbx_description
1 polymer ?
#
loop_
_entity_poly.entity_id
_entity_poly.type
_entity_poly.pdbx_seq_one_letter_code
_entity_poly.pdbx_strand_id
1 'polypeptide(L)' 'MRVIGIDPGLRNLGWGVIEMAGSRLTHVANGIIHSEGSDLA' A
#
# COMPACT_ATOMS: atom_id res chain seq x y z
N MET A 1 9.74 12.69 6.06
CA MET A 1 8.44 12.74 5.34
C MET A 1 7.97 11.31 5.12
N ARG A 2 6.69 10.99 5.35
CA ARG A 2 6.17 9.64 5.05
C ARG A 2 5.44 9.64 3.71
N VAL A 3 5.69 8.62 2.91
CA VAL A 3 5.08 8.42 1.59
C VAL A 3 4.39 7.07 1.59
N ILE A 4 3.17 7.03 1.08
CA ILE A 4 2.39 5.81 0.89
C ILE A 4 2.20 5.54 -0.61
N GLY A 5 2.57 4.34 -1.04
CA GLY A 5 2.21 3.81 -2.34
C GLY A 5 0.96 2.94 -2.20
N ILE A 6 0.02 3.09 -3.13
CA ILE A 6 -1.20 2.29 -3.21
C ILE A 6 -1.22 1.59 -4.56
N ASP A 7 -1.39 0.27 -4.55
CA ASP A 7 -1.54 -0.58 -5.73
C ASP A 7 -2.96 -1.19 -5.71
N PRO A 8 -3.94 -0.55 -6.36
CA PRO A 8 -5.34 -0.94 -6.24
C PRO A 8 -5.65 -2.21 -7.05
N GLY A 9 -6.42 -3.11 -6.44
CA GLY A 9 -6.98 -4.28 -7.10
C GLY A 9 -8.32 -4.67 -6.50
N LEU A 10 -9.17 -5.31 -7.29
CA LEU A 10 -10.55 -5.62 -6.89
C LEU A 10 -10.61 -6.59 -5.69
N ARG A 11 -9.73 -7.58 -5.65
CA ARG A 11 -9.65 -8.59 -4.58
C ARG A 11 -8.55 -8.30 -3.55
N ASN A 12 -7.46 -7.70 -4.02
CA ASN A 12 -6.26 -7.45 -3.23
C ASN A 12 -5.80 -6.03 -3.52
N LEU A 13 -5.74 -5.19 -2.50
CA LEU A 13 -5.10 -3.88 -2.58
C LEU A 13 -3.74 -3.98 -1.88
N GLY A 14 -2.67 -3.80 -2.65
CA GLY A 14 -1.33 -3.69 -2.10
C GLY A 14 -1.07 -2.28 -1.57
N TRP A 15 -0.34 -2.17 -0.48
CA TRP A 15 0.15 -0.88 0.02
C TRP A 15 1.55 -1.00 0.60
N GLY A 16 2.28 0.11 0.57
CA GLY A 16 3.61 0.22 1.17
C GLY A 16 3.87 1.63 1.69
N VAL A 17 4.57 1.73 2.82
CA VAL A 17 4.97 2.99 3.43
C VAL A 17 6.48 3.05 3.54
N ILE A 18 7.03 4.19 3.14
CA ILE A 18 8.44 4.53 3.32
C ILE A 18 8.58 5.86 4.07
N GLU A 19 9.69 5.99 4.80
CA GLU A 19 10.16 7.26 5.32
C GLU A 19 11.27 7.80 4.43
N MET A 20 11.11 9.06 4.00
CA MET A 20 12.09 9.81 3.23
C MET A 20 12.76 10.86 4.12
N ALA A 21 14.09 10.80 4.16
CA ALA A 21 14.99 11.78 4.77
C ALA A 21 16.05 12.21 3.73
N GLY A 22 15.77 13.30 3.02
CA GLY A 22 16.56 13.71 1.85
C GLY A 22 16.48 12.65 0.75
N SER A 23 17.63 12.18 0.26
CA SER A 23 17.71 11.10 -0.73
C SER A 23 17.61 9.69 -0.12
N ARG A 24 17.66 9.57 1.22
CA ARG A 24 17.58 8.27 1.90
C ARG A 24 16.13 7.85 2.07
N LEU A 25 15.82 6.65 1.59
CA LEU A 25 14.54 5.97 1.77
C LEU A 25 14.70 4.82 2.75
N THR A 26 13.78 4.71 3.70
CA THR A 26 13.71 3.59 4.65
C THR A 26 12.34 2.95 4.57
N HIS A 27 12.29 1.63 4.43
CA HIS A 27 11.05 0.87 4.51
C HIS A 27 10.47 0.96 5.92
N VAL A 28 9.16 1.18 6.02
CA VAL A 28 8.45 1.26 7.31
C VAL A 28 7.52 0.07 7.46
N ALA A 29 6.66 -0.16 6.46
CA ALA A 29 5.70 -1.26 6.46
C ALA A 29 5.16 -1.50 5.05
N ASN A 30 4.57 -2.65 4.84
CA ASN A 30 3.78 -2.98 3.66
C ASN A 30 2.72 -4.02 4.02
N GLY A 31 1.73 -4.17 3.16
CA GLY A 31 0.70 -5.18 3.35
C GLY A 31 -0.21 -5.33 2.15
N ILE A 32 -1.15 -6.25 2.30
CA ILE A 32 -2.24 -6.48 1.37
C ILE A 32 -3.53 -6.37 2.17
N ILE A 33 -4.49 -5.63 1.65
CA ILE A 33 -5.87 -5.62 2.15
C ILE A 33 -6.68 -6.52 1.22
N HIS A 34 -7.33 -7.53 1.79
CA HIS A 34 -8.25 -8.39 1.05
C HIS A 34 -9.64 -7.77 1.09
N SER A 35 -10.20 -7.53 -0.09
CA SER A 35 -11.57 -7.02 -0.21
C SER A 35 -12.55 -8.16 0.04
N GLU A 36 -13.45 -7.98 0.98
CA GLU A 36 -14.58 -8.87 1.20
C GLU A 36 -15.78 -8.33 0.41
N GLY A 37 -16.22 -9.07 -0.61
CA GLY A 37 -17.38 -8.68 -1.42
C GLY A 37 -17.73 -9.71 -2.48
N SER A 38 -19.01 -10.09 -2.57
CA SER A 38 -19.60 -10.82 -3.70
C SER A 38 -19.94 -9.90 -4.87
N ASP A 39 -19.98 -8.60 -4.62
CA ASP A 39 -20.65 -7.64 -5.49
C ASP A 39 -19.64 -6.92 -6.38
N LEU A 40 -19.23 -7.63 -7.42
CA LEU A 40 -18.82 -7.05 -8.70
C LEU A 40 -19.48 -7.92 -9.78
N ALA A 41 -20.76 -7.61 -10.03
CA ALA A 41 -21.56 -8.16 -11.13
C ALA A 41 -21.15 -7.53 -12.47
#